data_AF-A0A0X3P7V0-F1
#
_entry.id   AF-A0A0X3P7V0-F1
#
_cell.length_a   1.000
_cell.length_b   1.000
_cell.length_c   1.000
_cell.angle_alpha   90.00
_cell.angle_beta   90.00
_cell.angle_gamma   90.00
#
_symmetry.space_group_name_H-M   'P 1'
#
loop_
_entity.id
_entity.type
_entity.pdbx_description
1 polymer ?
#
loop_
_entity_poly.entity_id
_entity_poly.type
_entity_poly.pdbx_seq_one_letter_code
_entity_poly.pdbx_strand_id
1 'polypeptide(L)'
;MVNEVMLCKSTEFITCQDACYAPARGILCLAYGTRVVVCQLNVMVVSRAVCISNTRIIHADGILKPISGVTIVKNKIYLASVDGHLFYTSFQSSNRVISEAKPIISPPSNSMAFHRNLSGLFVSSNAIHVAFLEIARVPAFSNVTSFLTFVSLFKAAELVNFLMRSGDKPLRGQLDSIQELHRRLLATEPAAKVTSANDMDSFILRPFNYLLDQLLSDENTDYSRMSLEKLQIQRAEFSLFLRAPLTTPDLLRDIKAAMDKLDCILALRQMEKCFRLFATPDVQRQASDCLLALRQAHLCVGYLESPEVQQLCPTGLLEQLKRLAEGIKIIASKLFLHRFGKTESEIDSASRLLCPICGESIRPNPFSSSCLSGHILPRCSDCFEPCTDTSFYECSECKRTAIITINLARCSQWRTAISSRFCPFCDIPRVPVYF
;
A
#
# COMPACT_ATOMS: atom_id res chain seq x y z
N MET A 1 35.69 -32.78 16.15
CA MET A 1 36.22 -31.69 16.99
C MET A 1 35.47 -30.43 16.62
N VAL A 2 34.73 -29.88 17.58
CA VAL A 2 33.98 -28.64 17.42
C VAL A 2 35.01 -27.51 17.47
N ASN A 3 35.16 -26.77 16.37
CA ASN A 3 35.94 -25.53 16.41
C ASN A 3 35.19 -24.56 17.31
N GLU A 4 35.68 -24.42 18.54
CA GLU A 4 35.30 -23.34 19.44
C GLU A 4 35.45 -22.03 18.67
N VAL A 5 34.33 -21.33 18.50
CA VAL A 5 34.34 -19.93 18.10
C VAL A 5 35.12 -19.20 19.19
N MET A 6 36.38 -18.87 18.92
CA MET A 6 37.12 -17.90 19.74
C MET A 6 36.37 -16.57 19.66
N LEU A 7 35.43 -16.37 20.58
CA LEU A 7 35.01 -15.05 20.99
C LEU A 7 36.27 -14.39 21.54
N CYS A 8 36.79 -13.38 20.85
CA CYS A 8 37.92 -12.58 21.32
C CYS A 8 37.72 -12.24 22.80
N LYS A 9 38.65 -12.68 23.66
CA LYS A 9 38.73 -12.22 25.05
C LYS A 9 39.11 -10.73 25.04
N SER A 10 38.11 -9.87 24.85
CA SER A 10 38.21 -8.47 25.23
C SER A 10 37.97 -8.38 26.74
N THR A 11 38.88 -7.76 27.47
CA THR A 11 38.71 -7.42 28.89
C THR A 11 37.76 -6.22 29.09
N GLU A 12 37.29 -5.61 28.01
CA GLU A 12 36.36 -4.48 28.02
C GLU A 12 35.08 -4.86 27.27
N PHE A 13 33.97 -4.95 28.01
CA PHE A 13 32.65 -5.08 27.41
C PHE A 13 32.19 -3.70 26.93
N ILE A 14 32.01 -3.54 25.62
CA ILE A 14 31.37 -2.34 25.07
C ILE A 14 29.85 -2.55 25.14
N THR A 15 29.19 -1.78 26.00
CA THR A 15 27.72 -1.76 26.06
C THR A 15 27.19 -1.12 24.78
N CYS A 16 26.66 -1.95 23.88
CA CYS A 16 25.94 -1.49 22.70
C CYS A 16 24.55 -0.99 23.13
N GLN A 17 24.19 0.24 22.76
CA GLN A 17 22.86 0.79 23.05
C GLN A 17 21.82 0.29 22.05
N ASP A 18 22.20 0.12 20.79
CA ASP A 18 21.32 -0.39 19.74
C ASP A 18 22.11 -1.03 18.60
N ALA A 19 21.46 -1.85 17.78
CA ALA A 19 22.08 -2.53 16.65
C ALA A 19 21.09 -2.71 15.50
N CYS A 20 21.58 -2.56 14.27
CA CYS A 20 20.78 -2.79 13.07
C CYS A 20 21.56 -3.59 12.04
N TYR A 21 20.96 -4.67 11.53
CA TYR A 21 21.53 -5.49 10.47
C TYR A 21 20.74 -5.33 9.17
N ALA A 22 21.44 -5.12 8.06
CA ALA A 22 20.89 -5.09 6.71
C ALA A 22 21.39 -6.32 5.92
N PRO A 23 20.64 -7.44 5.91
CA PRO A 23 21.08 -8.70 5.33
C PRO A 23 21.42 -8.61 3.85
N ALA A 24 20.60 -7.89 3.08
CA ALA A 24 20.79 -7.73 1.64
C ALA A 24 22.11 -7.03 1.26
N ARG A 25 22.75 -6.35 2.22
CA ARG A 25 24.01 -5.62 2.04
C ARG A 25 25.15 -6.24 2.84
N GLY A 26 24.87 -7.18 3.73
CA GLY A 26 25.84 -7.72 4.68
C GLY A 26 26.41 -6.66 5.60
N ILE A 27 25.61 -5.66 6.03
CA ILE A 27 26.08 -4.54 6.86
C ILE A 27 25.44 -4.63 8.24
N LEU A 28 26.25 -4.57 9.29
CA LEU A 28 25.84 -4.46 10.69
C LEU A 28 26.27 -3.11 11.25
N CYS A 29 25.33 -2.34 11.79
CA CYS A 29 25.60 -1.13 12.55
C CYS A 29 25.44 -1.40 14.05
N LEU A 30 26.40 -0.97 14.86
CA LEU A 30 26.40 -1.07 16.32
C LEU A 30 26.55 0.33 16.92
N ALA A 31 25.56 0.79 17.66
CA ALA A 31 25.62 2.05 18.38
C ALA A 31 26.28 1.83 19.76
N TYR A 32 27.33 2.61 20.04
CA TYR A 32 28.02 2.60 21.32
C TYR A 32 28.41 4.03 21.75
N GLY A 33 27.94 4.47 22.92
CA GLY A 33 28.13 5.86 23.37
C GLY A 33 27.65 6.85 22.31
N THR A 34 28.47 7.82 21.93
CA THR A 34 28.15 8.84 20.90
C THR A 34 28.52 8.41 19.47
N ARG A 35 28.79 7.11 19.25
CA ARG A 35 29.39 6.60 18.00
C ARG A 35 28.59 5.44 17.43
N VAL A 36 28.74 5.23 16.13
CA VAL A 36 28.22 4.03 15.45
C VAL A 36 29.35 3.33 14.70
N VAL A 37 29.56 2.05 15.00
CA VAL A 37 30.44 1.18 14.24
C VAL A 37 29.63 0.54 13.12
N VAL A 38 30.12 0.61 11.89
CA VAL A 38 29.56 -0.06 10.72
C VAL A 38 30.52 -1.15 10.27
N CYS A 39 30.04 -2.38 10.34
CA CYS A 39 30.77 -3.60 10.03
C CYS A 39 30.23 -4.22 8.74
N GLN A 40 31.12 -4.55 7.81
CA GLN A 40 30.81 -5.44 6.69
C GLN A 40 30.97 -6.89 7.17
N LEU A 41 29.89 -7.65 7.08
CA LEU A 41 29.83 -9.06 7.43
C LEU A 41 29.87 -9.92 6.17
N ASN A 42 30.77 -10.90 6.16
CA ASN A 42 30.79 -11.99 5.20
C ASN A 42 30.37 -13.27 5.93
N VAL A 43 29.15 -13.74 5.64
CA VAL A 43 28.62 -14.99 6.21
C VAL A 43 29.05 -16.15 5.33
N MET A 44 29.96 -17.00 5.82
CA MET A 44 30.39 -18.20 5.11
C MET A 44 29.56 -19.40 5.58
N VAL A 45 28.65 -19.87 4.72
CA VAL A 45 27.72 -20.98 5.02
C VAL A 45 28.48 -22.30 5.30
N VAL A 46 29.69 -22.45 4.78
CA VAL A 46 30.50 -23.68 4.87
C VAL A 46 30.96 -23.99 6.30
N SER A 47 31.08 -22.99 7.19
CA SER A 47 31.60 -23.19 8.56
C SER A 47 30.73 -22.61 9.67
N ARG A 48 29.52 -22.08 9.35
CA ARG A 48 28.68 -21.30 10.27
C ARG A 48 29.41 -20.13 10.96
N ALA A 49 30.54 -19.69 10.39
CA ALA A 49 31.33 -18.58 10.90
C ALA A 49 30.90 -17.27 10.23
N VAL A 50 30.75 -16.22 11.03
CA VAL A 50 30.56 -14.86 10.55
C VAL A 50 31.91 -14.17 10.60
N CYS A 51 32.46 -13.81 9.44
CA CYS A 51 33.71 -13.07 9.35
C CYS A 51 33.39 -11.58 9.18
N ILE A 52 33.99 -10.74 10.01
CA ILE A 52 33.95 -9.28 9.84
C ILE A 52 35.10 -8.91 8.90
N SER A 53 34.78 -8.37 7.73
CA SER A 53 35.78 -8.07 6.69
C SER A 53 36.21 -6.61 6.66
N ASN A 54 35.39 -5.69 7.17
CA ASN A 54 35.73 -4.27 7.24
C ASN A 54 34.95 -3.60 8.37
N THR A 55 35.57 -2.67 9.09
CA THR A 55 34.94 -1.90 10.16
C THR A 55 35.21 -0.42 9.97
N ARG A 56 34.17 0.40 10.09
CA ARG A 56 34.27 1.86 10.06
C ARG A 56 33.54 2.45 11.24
N ILE A 57 34.08 3.53 11.79
CA ILE A 57 33.42 4.28 12.86
C ILE A 57 32.85 5.55 12.24
N ILE A 58 31.57 5.78 12.46
CA ILE A 58 30.88 7.02 12.11
C ILE A 58 30.81 7.87 13.37
N HIS A 59 31.27 9.09 13.22
CA HIS A 59 31.11 10.16 14.20
C HIS A 59 30.06 11.11 13.64
N ALA A 60 29.00 11.36 14.40
CA ALA A 60 28.07 12.41 14.08
C ALA A 60 28.48 13.65 14.87
N ASP A 61 28.99 14.66 14.18
CA ASP A 61 29.40 15.92 14.80
C ASP A 61 28.19 16.57 15.49
N GLY A 62 28.38 17.02 16.73
CA GLY A 62 27.34 17.66 17.54
C GLY A 62 26.49 16.73 18.41
N ILE A 63 26.70 15.41 18.37
CA ILE A 63 26.07 14.47 19.32
C ILE A 63 26.83 14.47 20.64
N LEU A 64 26.22 15.05 21.68
CA LEU A 64 26.83 15.19 23.00
C LEU A 64 26.42 14.06 23.94
N LYS A 65 25.27 13.41 23.69
CA LYS A 65 24.77 12.26 24.46
C LYS A 65 24.71 10.96 23.65
N PRO A 66 24.61 9.80 24.30
CA PRO A 66 24.64 8.52 23.60
C PRO A 66 23.59 8.38 22.50
N ILE A 67 23.93 7.62 21.47
CA ILE A 67 23.01 7.14 20.45
C ILE A 67 22.01 6.20 21.11
N SER A 68 20.73 6.46 20.90
CA SER A 68 19.60 5.69 21.42
C SER A 68 18.91 4.84 20.37
N GLY A 69 19.22 5.06 19.09
CA GLY A 69 18.63 4.29 17.98
C GLY A 69 19.48 4.34 16.73
N VAL A 70 19.62 3.20 16.04
CA VAL A 70 20.27 3.07 14.74
C VAL A 70 19.41 2.24 13.81
N THR A 71 19.20 2.72 12.57
CA THR A 71 18.50 1.92 11.56
C THR A 71 19.05 2.17 10.16
N ILE A 72 19.02 1.13 9.32
CA ILE A 72 19.50 1.17 7.94
C ILE A 72 18.29 1.03 7.02
N VAL A 73 18.02 2.07 6.23
CA VAL A 73 16.96 2.02 5.22
C VAL A 73 17.52 2.53 3.90
N LYS A 74 17.34 1.73 2.84
CA LYS A 74 17.89 1.99 1.50
C LYS A 74 19.40 2.27 1.58
N ASN A 75 19.79 3.50 1.24
CA ASN A 75 21.16 3.95 1.07
C ASN A 75 21.55 4.91 2.19
N LYS A 76 20.85 4.86 3.34
CA LYS A 76 21.07 5.76 4.48
C LYS A 76 21.11 4.99 5.80
N ILE A 77 21.88 5.52 6.73
CA ILE A 77 21.88 5.13 8.14
C ILE A 77 21.28 6.29 8.91
N TYR A 78 20.25 6.01 9.69
CA TYR A 78 19.57 6.98 10.54
C TYR A 78 19.99 6.76 11.99
N LEU A 79 20.21 7.87 12.70
CA LEU A 79 20.76 7.90 14.05
C LEU A 79 19.87 8.78 14.94
N ALA A 80 19.43 8.25 16.07
CA ALA A 80 18.74 9.00 17.11
C ALA A 80 19.61 9.05 18.37
N SER A 81 19.48 10.10 19.16
CA SER A 81 20.31 10.36 20.34
C SER A 81 19.46 10.71 21.57
N VAL A 82 20.03 10.50 22.75
CA VAL A 82 19.39 10.76 24.04
C VAL A 82 19.23 12.27 24.31
N ASP A 83 19.99 13.14 23.66
CA ASP A 83 19.84 14.60 23.73
C ASP A 83 18.82 15.18 22.74
N GLY A 84 18.09 14.35 22.00
CA GLY A 84 16.96 14.82 21.20
C GLY A 84 17.27 15.00 19.72
N HIS A 85 18.47 14.65 19.26
CA HIS A 85 18.85 14.82 17.87
C HIS A 85 18.54 13.59 17.02
N LEU A 86 18.14 13.84 15.77
CA LEU A 86 17.94 12.85 14.72
C LEU A 86 18.80 13.23 13.51
N PHE A 87 19.63 12.31 13.03
CA PHE A 87 20.51 12.50 11.89
C PHE A 87 20.36 11.38 10.86
N TYR A 88 20.87 11.63 9.66
CA TYR A 88 21.17 10.57 8.71
C TYR A 88 22.55 10.75 8.08
N THR A 89 23.21 9.65 7.77
CA THR A 89 24.34 9.62 6.83
C THR A 89 24.00 8.71 5.65
N SER A 90 24.68 8.91 4.53
CA SER A 90 24.45 8.15 3.29
C SER A 90 25.66 7.29 2.94
N PHE A 91 25.39 6.22 2.19
CA PHE A 91 26.45 5.42 1.59
C PHE A 91 26.92 6.06 0.26
N GLN A 92 28.22 6.25 0.11
CA GLN A 92 28.92 6.71 -1.10
C GLN A 92 28.99 5.61 -2.18
N SER A 93 29.09 4.34 -1.76
CA SER A 93 29.01 3.13 -2.60
C SER A 93 28.36 2.00 -1.80
N SER A 94 28.20 0.78 -2.36
CA SER A 94 27.51 -0.34 -1.68
C SER A 94 27.95 -0.56 -0.24
N ASN A 95 29.22 -0.31 0.10
CA ASN A 95 29.77 -0.54 1.44
C ASN A 95 30.53 0.68 2.04
N ARG A 96 30.64 1.80 1.32
CA ARG A 96 31.38 2.98 1.79
C ARG A 96 30.44 4.01 2.40
N VAL A 97 30.53 4.29 3.70
CA VAL A 97 29.73 5.33 4.37
C VAL A 97 30.42 6.71 4.24
N ILE A 98 29.61 7.76 4.07
CA ILE A 98 30.05 9.16 4.21
C ILE A 98 30.19 9.46 5.71
N SER A 99 31.33 10.00 6.14
CA SER A 99 31.59 10.25 7.56
C SER A 99 30.70 11.34 8.15
N GLU A 100 30.21 12.27 7.34
CA GLU A 100 29.40 13.40 7.77
C GLU A 100 27.92 13.02 7.95
N ALA A 101 27.39 13.22 9.16
CA ALA A 101 25.98 13.05 9.46
C ALA A 101 25.20 14.36 9.27
N LYS A 102 24.09 14.30 8.53
CA LYS A 102 23.22 15.46 8.27
C LYS A 102 22.07 15.51 9.27
N PRO A 103 21.81 16.67 9.91
CA PRO A 103 20.74 16.79 10.89
C PRO A 103 19.36 16.74 10.21
N ILE A 104 18.42 16.08 10.86
CA ILE A 104 16.97 16.08 10.56
C ILE A 104 16.24 16.86 11.65
N ILE A 105 16.51 16.54 12.91
CA ILE A 105 16.01 17.24 14.09
C ILE A 105 17.21 17.60 14.94
N SER A 106 17.34 18.89 15.27
CA SER A 106 18.31 19.39 16.23
C SER A 106 17.56 20.25 17.24
N PRO A 107 17.54 19.89 18.53
CA PRO A 107 16.99 20.76 19.56
C PRO A 107 17.74 22.10 19.60
N PRO A 108 17.05 23.20 19.95
CA PRO A 108 17.67 24.52 20.02
C PRO A 108 18.73 24.56 21.10
N SER A 109 19.87 25.19 20.79
CA SER A 109 21.08 25.26 21.62
C SER A 109 20.89 25.86 23.01
N ASN A 110 19.80 26.63 23.24
CA ASN A 110 19.53 27.34 24.51
C ASN A 110 18.32 26.79 25.30
N SER A 111 17.82 25.59 25.00
CA SER A 111 16.68 25.01 25.72
C SER A 111 17.11 24.41 27.08
N MET A 112 17.22 25.26 28.11
CA MET A 112 17.35 24.84 29.51
C MET A 112 16.07 24.19 30.08
N ALA A 113 14.98 24.08 29.30
CA ALA A 113 13.65 23.79 29.84
C ALA A 113 13.16 22.33 29.66
N PHE A 114 13.67 21.56 28.69
CA PHE A 114 13.19 20.19 28.46
C PHE A 114 14.30 19.29 27.91
N HIS A 115 14.65 18.23 28.65
CA HIS A 115 15.41 17.13 28.06
C HIS A 115 14.44 16.26 27.26
N ARG A 116 14.44 16.45 25.93
CA ARG A 116 13.76 15.55 24.99
C ARG A 116 14.71 14.41 24.70
N ASN A 117 14.40 13.22 25.20
CA ASN A 117 15.15 12.03 24.84
C ASN A 117 14.40 11.33 23.70
N LEU A 118 15.07 11.04 22.59
CA LEU A 118 14.51 10.15 21.57
C LEU A 118 14.90 8.72 21.94
N SER A 119 13.94 7.80 21.96
CA SER A 119 14.18 6.38 22.23
C SER A 119 13.44 5.52 21.22
N GLY A 120 14.10 4.47 20.74
CA GLY A 120 13.58 3.67 19.64
C GLY A 120 13.57 4.46 18.33
N LEU A 121 14.14 3.88 17.28
CA LEU A 121 14.19 4.51 15.97
C LEU A 121 13.68 3.54 14.92
N PHE A 122 12.56 3.88 14.30
CA PHE A 122 12.03 3.16 13.17
C PHE A 122 11.94 4.09 11.97
N VAL A 123 12.33 3.61 10.79
CA VAL A 123 12.19 4.34 9.53
C VAL A 123 11.37 3.46 8.61
N SER A 124 10.34 4.03 7.98
CA SER A 124 9.48 3.29 7.05
C SER A 124 10.31 2.73 5.88
N SER A 125 9.87 1.64 5.25
CA SER A 125 10.64 0.93 4.21
C SER A 125 10.94 1.81 2.98
N ASN A 126 10.07 2.77 2.69
CA ASN A 126 10.27 3.78 1.65
C ASN A 126 11.05 5.02 2.14
N ALA A 127 11.48 5.06 3.41
CA ALA A 127 12.21 6.14 4.05
C ALA A 127 11.48 7.48 4.04
N ILE A 128 10.15 7.46 4.10
CA ILE A 128 9.32 8.66 4.11
C ILE A 128 9.06 9.13 5.53
N HIS A 129 8.85 8.21 6.46
CA HIS A 129 8.59 8.52 7.86
C HIS A 129 9.69 7.97 8.75
N VAL A 130 9.93 8.70 9.83
CA VAL A 130 10.65 8.24 11.00
C VAL A 130 9.67 8.23 12.16
N ALA A 131 9.63 7.13 12.90
CA ALA A 131 8.92 7.01 14.16
C ALA A 131 9.91 6.81 15.30
N PHE A 132 9.69 7.52 16.40
CA PHE A 132 10.48 7.40 17.62
C PHE A 132 9.62 7.74 18.84
N LEU A 133 10.02 7.25 20.02
CA LEU A 133 9.41 7.68 21.28
C LEU A 133 10.14 8.93 21.76
N GLU A 134 9.43 10.05 21.77
CA GLU A 134 9.89 11.29 22.39
C GLU A 134 9.52 11.29 23.87
N ILE A 135 10.54 11.25 24.71
CA ILE A 135 10.38 11.28 26.16
C ILE A 135 10.68 12.69 26.63
N ALA A 136 9.64 13.41 27.08
CA ALA A 136 9.79 14.72 27.67
C ALA A 136 10.04 14.56 29.19
N ARG A 137 11.23 14.93 29.65
CA ARG A 137 11.51 15.03 31.10
C ARG A 137 11.37 16.47 31.55
N VAL A 138 10.34 16.73 32.36
CA VAL A 138 10.21 17.99 33.11
C VAL A 138 10.96 17.82 34.43
N PRO A 139 11.97 18.65 34.75
CA PRO A 139 12.79 18.49 35.96
C PRO A 139 12.00 18.50 37.27
N ALA A 140 10.79 19.07 37.27
CA ALA A 140 9.96 19.27 38.47
C ALA A 140 8.83 18.24 38.69
N PHE A 141 8.59 17.32 37.74
CA PHE A 141 7.49 16.34 37.84
C PHE A 141 7.99 14.92 37.60
N SER A 142 7.57 13.97 38.46
CA SER A 142 7.89 12.53 38.36
C SER A 142 7.23 11.81 37.18
N ASN A 143 6.33 12.48 36.45
CA ASN A 143 5.61 11.89 35.33
C ASN A 143 6.43 12.02 34.05
N VAL A 144 7.02 10.92 33.63
CA VAL A 144 7.67 10.77 32.33
C VAL A 144 6.59 10.60 31.27
N THR A 145 6.28 11.66 30.52
CA THR A 145 5.41 11.56 29.34
C THR A 145 6.25 11.12 28.14
N SER A 146 5.81 10.03 27.51
CA SER A 146 6.40 9.50 26.28
C SER A 146 5.37 9.59 25.17
N PHE A 147 5.75 10.20 24.04
CA PHE A 147 4.90 10.35 22.87
C PHE A 147 5.49 9.55 21.72
N LEU A 148 4.66 8.75 21.03
CA LEU A 148 5.07 8.16 19.77
C LEU A 148 4.98 9.25 18.70
N THR A 149 6.13 9.75 18.26
CA THR A 149 6.26 10.85 17.32
C THR A 149 6.55 10.31 15.92
N PHE A 150 5.82 10.80 14.92
CA PHE A 150 6.02 10.51 13.50
C PHE A 150 6.50 11.77 12.78
N VAL A 151 7.65 11.69 12.12
CA VAL A 151 8.25 12.79 11.37
C VAL A 151 8.41 12.38 9.93
N SER A 152 7.89 13.19 9.01
CA SER A 152 8.12 13.00 7.58
C SER A 152 9.47 13.59 7.18
N LEU A 153 10.25 12.80 6.45
CA LEU A 153 11.56 13.16 5.94
C LEU A 153 11.52 13.97 4.65
N PHE A 154 10.35 14.06 4.01
CA PHE A 154 10.18 14.65 2.68
C PHE A 154 9.32 15.93 2.76
N LYS A 155 9.68 16.95 1.98
CA LYS A 155 8.82 18.11 1.72
C LYS A 155 7.67 17.73 0.79
N ALA A 156 6.60 18.54 0.76
CA ALA A 156 5.41 18.24 -0.05
C ALA A 156 5.76 18.11 -1.54
N ALA A 157 6.60 19.02 -2.07
CA ALA A 157 7.10 18.94 -3.44
C ALA A 157 7.93 17.68 -3.72
N GLU A 158 8.68 17.16 -2.74
CA GLU A 158 9.47 15.94 -2.91
C GLU A 158 8.57 14.70 -2.92
N LEU A 159 7.49 14.69 -2.13
CA LEU A 159 6.48 13.64 -2.14
C LEU A 159 5.70 13.61 -3.46
N VAL A 160 5.28 14.76 -3.97
CA VAL A 160 4.61 14.86 -5.28
C VAL A 160 5.55 14.40 -6.39
N ASN A 161 6.80 14.87 -6.40
CA ASN A 161 7.79 14.40 -7.37
C ASN A 161 8.07 12.90 -7.25
N PHE A 162 8.04 12.35 -6.04
CA PHE A 162 8.20 10.92 -5.83
C PHE A 162 7.04 10.14 -6.45
N LEU A 163 5.80 10.55 -6.25
CA LEU A 163 4.63 9.93 -6.89
C LEU A 163 4.70 10.01 -8.41
N MET A 164 4.94 11.20 -8.96
CA MET A 164 5.06 11.42 -10.41
C MET A 164 6.16 10.57 -11.07
N ARG A 165 7.26 10.30 -10.35
CA ARG A 165 8.38 9.47 -10.84
C ARG A 165 8.26 8.00 -10.50
N SER A 166 7.21 7.58 -9.79
CA SER A 166 7.13 6.22 -9.31
C SER A 166 6.84 5.20 -10.41
N GLY A 167 6.34 5.63 -11.57
CA GLY A 167 6.05 4.76 -12.71
C GLY A 167 5.09 3.63 -12.32
N ASP A 168 5.43 2.40 -12.70
CA ASP A 168 4.61 1.21 -12.45
C ASP A 168 4.98 0.47 -11.14
N LYS A 169 5.48 1.18 -10.13
CA LYS A 169 5.77 0.56 -8.82
C LYS A 169 4.47 0.24 -8.07
N PRO A 170 4.35 -0.88 -7.34
CA PRO A 170 3.16 -1.21 -6.57
C PRO A 170 2.75 -0.10 -5.60
N LEU A 171 1.44 0.17 -5.47
CA LEU A 171 0.95 1.27 -4.63
C LEU A 171 1.36 1.09 -3.17
N ARG A 172 1.39 -0.15 -2.65
CA ARG A 172 1.87 -0.42 -1.29
C ARG A 172 3.27 0.15 -0.98
N GLY A 173 4.11 0.37 -1.99
CA GLY A 173 5.43 1.01 -1.83
C GLY A 173 5.39 2.53 -1.73
N GLN A 174 4.25 3.13 -2.07
CA GLN A 174 3.99 4.57 -2.15
C GLN A 174 2.89 5.04 -1.18
N LEU A 175 2.24 4.09 -0.48
CA LEU A 175 1.13 4.38 0.42
C LEU A 175 1.50 5.44 1.47
N ASP A 176 2.68 5.35 2.06
CA ASP A 176 3.13 6.34 3.05
C ASP A 176 3.26 7.75 2.42
N SER A 177 3.64 7.85 1.14
CA SER A 177 3.67 9.15 0.43
C SER A 177 2.27 9.74 0.32
N ILE A 178 1.32 8.91 -0.11
CA ILE A 178 -0.08 9.30 -0.30
C ILE A 178 -0.70 9.68 1.04
N GLN A 179 -0.52 8.87 2.09
CA GLN A 179 -1.04 9.14 3.43
C GLN A 179 -0.45 10.41 4.03
N GLU A 180 0.86 10.66 3.85
CA GLU A 180 1.49 11.88 4.33
C GLU A 180 1.00 13.12 3.58
N LEU A 181 0.81 13.02 2.27
CA LEU A 181 0.21 14.08 1.46
C LEU A 181 -1.23 14.35 1.91
N HIS A 182 -2.03 13.31 2.14
CA HIS A 182 -3.39 13.45 2.68
C HIS A 182 -3.38 14.19 4.01
N ARG A 183 -2.52 13.78 4.94
CA ARG A 183 -2.39 14.38 6.26
C ARG A 183 -2.05 15.87 6.17
N ARG A 184 -1.16 16.26 5.24
CA ARG A 184 -0.80 17.67 5.01
C ARG A 184 -1.93 18.47 4.39
N LEU A 185 -2.66 17.86 3.46
CA LEU A 185 -3.79 18.48 2.77
C LEU A 185 -4.99 18.69 3.71
N LEU A 186 -5.18 17.81 4.70
CA LEU A 186 -6.18 17.99 5.76
C LEU A 186 -5.74 19.01 6.82
N ALA A 187 -4.43 19.17 7.03
CA ALA A 187 -3.88 20.13 8.00
C ALA A 187 -3.85 21.57 7.49
N THR A 188 -3.92 21.79 6.17
CA THR A 188 -4.15 23.12 5.59
C THR A 188 -5.59 23.54 5.90
N GLU A 189 -5.76 24.51 6.82
CA GLU A 189 -7.08 25.04 7.18
C GLU A 189 -7.82 25.54 5.93
N PRO A 190 -9.15 25.31 5.81
CA PRO A 190 -9.94 25.96 4.79
C PRO A 190 -9.92 27.46 5.06
N ALA A 191 -9.24 28.21 4.20
CA ALA A 191 -8.94 29.64 4.33
C ALA A 191 -10.05 30.46 5.00
N ALA A 192 -9.97 30.61 6.32
CA ALA A 192 -10.72 31.61 7.06
C ALA A 192 -9.94 32.92 6.96
N LYS A 193 -10.30 33.75 5.97
CA LYS A 193 -9.93 35.17 5.83
C LYS A 193 -8.54 35.54 6.40
N VAL A 194 -7.47 35.10 5.76
CA VAL A 194 -6.13 35.63 6.05
C VAL A 194 -5.85 36.77 5.09
N THR A 195 -5.94 38.00 5.60
CA THR A 195 -5.64 39.26 4.91
C THR A 195 -4.15 39.53 4.73
N SER A 196 -3.27 38.57 5.04
CA SER A 196 -1.84 38.62 4.71
C SER A 196 -1.44 37.39 3.92
N ALA A 197 -1.41 37.53 2.59
CA ALA A 197 -0.80 36.58 1.67
C ALA A 197 0.71 36.46 1.98
N ASN A 198 1.11 35.49 2.80
CA ASN A 198 2.52 35.17 3.04
C ASN A 198 2.74 33.65 2.97
N ASP A 199 3.12 33.21 1.77
CA ASP A 199 4.02 32.11 1.35
C ASP A 199 3.87 30.66 1.85
N MET A 200 3.37 30.37 3.05
CA MET A 200 3.37 28.98 3.55
C MET A 200 2.27 28.12 2.95
N ASP A 201 1.05 28.66 2.85
CA ASP A 201 -0.07 27.96 2.19
C ASP A 201 0.16 27.83 0.68
N SER A 202 0.74 28.85 0.04
CA SER A 202 1.08 28.78 -1.39
C SER A 202 2.18 27.75 -1.68
N PHE A 203 3.14 27.55 -0.76
CA PHE A 203 4.19 26.55 -0.91
C PHE A 203 3.69 25.11 -0.77
N ILE A 204 2.73 24.86 0.13
CA ILE A 204 2.12 23.53 0.30
C ILE A 204 1.15 23.24 -0.84
N LEU A 205 0.31 24.19 -1.22
CA LEU A 205 -0.74 24.02 -2.24
C LEU A 205 -0.19 23.92 -3.66
N ARG A 206 0.90 24.61 -3.99
CA ARG A 206 1.45 24.60 -5.36
C ARG A 206 1.83 23.18 -5.86
N PRO A 207 2.52 22.32 -5.08
CA PRO A 207 2.71 20.92 -5.43
C PRO A 207 1.41 20.14 -5.64
N PHE A 208 0.39 20.40 -4.82
CA PHE A 208 -0.91 19.72 -4.93
C PHE A 208 -1.66 20.13 -6.19
N ASN A 209 -1.73 21.44 -6.49
CA ASN A 209 -2.32 21.95 -7.71
C ASN A 209 -1.58 21.42 -8.94
N TYR A 210 -0.24 21.40 -8.90
CA TYR A 210 0.54 20.82 -9.98
C TYR A 210 0.22 19.33 -10.21
N LEU A 211 0.11 18.53 -9.16
CA LEU A 211 -0.28 17.12 -9.28
C LEU A 211 -1.68 16.98 -9.88
N LEU A 212 -2.64 17.78 -9.39
CA LEU A 212 -4.02 17.73 -9.86
C LEU A 212 -4.15 18.17 -11.32
N ASP A 213 -3.46 19.25 -11.71
CA ASP A 213 -3.38 19.71 -13.09
C ASP A 213 -2.79 18.61 -13.98
N GLN A 214 -1.73 17.91 -13.54
CA GLN A 214 -1.16 16.79 -14.30
C GLN A 214 -2.13 15.61 -14.45
N LEU A 215 -2.93 15.32 -13.42
CA LEU A 215 -3.92 14.24 -13.45
C LEU A 215 -5.11 14.55 -14.36
N LEU A 216 -5.51 15.82 -14.46
CA LEU A 216 -6.67 16.26 -15.24
C LEU A 216 -6.32 16.79 -16.64
N SER A 217 -5.08 17.24 -16.88
CA SER A 217 -4.66 17.89 -18.13
C SER A 217 -4.63 16.96 -19.35
N ASP A 218 -4.63 15.64 -19.15
CA ASP A 218 -4.61 14.68 -20.24
C ASP A 218 -6.00 14.10 -20.47
N GLU A 219 -6.90 14.92 -21.06
CA GLU A 219 -8.26 14.53 -21.45
C GLU A 219 -8.28 13.28 -22.36
N ASN A 220 -7.16 12.98 -23.03
CA ASN A 220 -6.98 11.83 -23.92
C ASN A 220 -6.28 10.64 -23.26
N THR A 221 -6.13 10.64 -21.93
CA THR A 221 -5.53 9.52 -21.21
C THR A 221 -6.31 8.24 -21.45
N ASP A 222 -5.69 7.31 -22.19
CA ASP A 222 -6.19 5.95 -22.36
C ASP A 222 -5.78 5.09 -21.16
N TYR A 223 -6.54 5.22 -20.08
CA TYR A 223 -6.40 4.40 -18.86
C TYR A 223 -6.39 2.89 -19.14
N SER A 224 -7.00 2.43 -20.24
CA SER A 224 -7.01 0.99 -20.58
C SER A 224 -5.61 0.45 -20.87
N ARG A 225 -4.68 1.30 -21.32
CA ARG A 225 -3.30 0.92 -21.66
C ARG A 225 -2.33 1.01 -20.48
N MET A 226 -2.78 1.55 -19.35
CA MET A 226 -1.94 1.67 -18.16
C MET A 226 -1.73 0.32 -17.48
N SER A 227 -0.59 0.21 -16.79
CA SER A 227 -0.34 -0.89 -15.85
C SER A 227 -1.37 -0.88 -14.72
N LEU A 228 -1.58 -2.03 -14.08
CA LEU A 228 -2.48 -2.14 -12.94
C LEU A 228 -2.02 -1.25 -11.78
N GLU A 229 -0.72 -1.24 -11.52
CA GLU A 229 -0.08 -0.46 -10.46
C GLU A 229 -0.31 1.03 -10.67
N LYS A 230 -0.14 1.53 -11.91
CA LYS A 230 -0.39 2.94 -12.23
C LYS A 230 -1.85 3.34 -12.08
N LEU A 231 -2.79 2.48 -12.49
CA LEU A 231 -4.22 2.72 -12.28
C LEU A 231 -4.56 2.84 -10.79
N GLN A 232 -4.01 1.95 -9.96
CA GLN A 232 -4.22 1.97 -8.51
C GLN A 232 -3.62 3.22 -7.85
N ILE A 233 -2.44 3.68 -8.31
CA ILE A 233 -1.83 4.93 -7.86
C ILE A 233 -2.69 6.12 -8.21
N GLN A 234 -3.07 6.28 -9.49
CA GLN A 234 -3.88 7.43 -9.91
C GLN A 234 -5.21 7.47 -9.19
N ARG A 235 -5.84 6.31 -8.99
CA ARG A 235 -7.07 6.21 -8.20
C ARG A 235 -6.86 6.69 -6.76
N ALA A 236 -5.74 6.32 -6.14
CA ALA A 236 -5.40 6.78 -4.80
C ALA A 236 -5.09 8.29 -4.77
N GLU A 237 -4.41 8.82 -5.77
CA GLU A 237 -4.16 10.27 -5.91
C GLU A 237 -5.46 11.06 -6.06
N PHE A 238 -6.39 10.64 -6.92
CA PHE A 238 -7.72 11.27 -7.00
C PHE A 238 -8.50 11.17 -5.69
N SER A 239 -8.39 10.03 -4.98
CA SER A 239 -9.02 9.86 -3.66
C SER A 239 -8.46 10.83 -2.60
N LEU A 240 -7.22 11.33 -2.75
CA LEU A 240 -6.68 12.37 -1.89
C LEU A 240 -7.45 13.67 -2.06
N PHE A 241 -7.66 14.08 -3.31
CA PHE A 241 -8.32 15.34 -3.63
C PHE A 241 -9.82 15.30 -3.35
N LEU A 242 -10.47 14.14 -3.51
CA LEU A 242 -11.89 13.97 -3.16
C LEU A 242 -12.18 14.30 -1.67
N ARG A 243 -11.22 14.06 -0.79
CA ARG A 243 -11.33 14.28 0.66
C ARG A 243 -10.77 15.64 1.10
N ALA A 244 -10.24 16.42 0.17
CA ALA A 244 -9.55 17.68 0.46
C ALA A 244 -10.55 18.84 0.64
N PRO A 245 -10.31 19.76 1.59
CA PRO A 245 -11.16 20.92 1.79
C PRO A 245 -11.02 21.98 0.68
N LEU A 246 -10.09 21.78 -0.26
CA LEU A 246 -9.62 22.80 -1.21
C LEU A 246 -10.23 22.66 -2.62
N THR A 247 -11.04 21.63 -2.86
CA THR A 247 -11.61 21.36 -4.19
C THR A 247 -12.93 22.09 -4.42
N THR A 248 -13.05 22.78 -5.56
CA THR A 248 -14.30 23.43 -5.99
C THR A 248 -15.35 22.39 -6.45
N PRO A 249 -16.65 22.74 -6.53
CA PRO A 249 -17.69 21.81 -6.98
C PRO A 249 -17.48 21.25 -8.39
N ASP A 250 -16.95 22.05 -9.32
CA ASP A 250 -16.65 21.61 -10.68
C ASP A 250 -15.47 20.63 -10.70
N LEU A 251 -14.39 20.99 -9.99
CA LEU A 251 -13.23 20.11 -9.84
C LEU A 251 -13.57 18.79 -9.14
N LEU A 252 -14.45 18.81 -8.15
CA LEU A 252 -14.98 17.61 -7.50
C LEU A 252 -15.77 16.73 -8.49
N ARG A 253 -16.48 17.33 -9.44
CA ARG A 253 -17.20 16.60 -10.49
C ARG A 253 -16.22 15.90 -11.42
N ASP A 254 -15.16 16.60 -11.84
CA ASP A 254 -14.13 16.06 -12.74
C ASP A 254 -13.34 14.93 -12.07
N ILE A 255 -12.95 15.12 -10.80
CA ILE A 255 -12.31 14.07 -10.00
C ILE A 255 -13.20 12.84 -9.88
N LYS A 256 -14.51 13.01 -9.58
CA LYS A 256 -15.45 11.89 -9.49
C LYS A 256 -15.59 11.16 -10.83
N ALA A 257 -15.72 11.88 -11.93
CA ALA A 257 -15.81 11.29 -13.27
C ALA A 257 -14.55 10.48 -13.61
N ALA A 258 -13.36 11.01 -13.29
CA ALA A 258 -12.10 10.30 -13.48
C ALA A 258 -12.01 9.04 -12.58
N MET A 259 -12.45 9.13 -11.32
CA MET A 259 -12.50 7.99 -10.41
C MET A 259 -13.47 6.89 -10.91
N ASP A 260 -14.63 7.27 -11.44
CA ASP A 260 -15.60 6.33 -12.00
C ASP A 260 -15.03 5.60 -13.21
N LYS A 261 -14.31 6.32 -14.10
CA LYS A 261 -13.59 5.73 -15.24
C LYS A 261 -12.52 4.73 -14.79
N LEU A 262 -11.70 5.10 -13.81
CA LEU A 262 -10.67 4.23 -13.22
C LEU A 262 -11.29 2.99 -12.57
N ASP A 263 -12.37 3.16 -11.81
CA ASP A 263 -13.06 2.06 -11.14
C ASP A 263 -13.71 1.09 -12.12
N CYS A 264 -14.27 1.60 -13.21
CA CYS A 264 -14.77 0.79 -14.32
C CYS A 264 -13.63 -0.07 -14.90
N ILE A 265 -12.51 0.53 -15.29
CA ILE A 265 -11.37 -0.17 -15.90
C ILE A 265 -10.76 -1.19 -14.92
N LEU A 266 -10.60 -0.84 -13.65
CA LEU A 266 -10.10 -1.78 -12.62
C LEU A 266 -11.04 -2.97 -12.42
N ALA A 267 -12.37 -2.76 -12.45
CA ALA A 267 -13.33 -3.86 -12.38
C ALA A 267 -13.21 -4.79 -13.61
N LEU A 268 -13.09 -4.22 -14.81
CA LEU A 268 -12.89 -4.97 -16.05
C LEU A 268 -11.58 -5.77 -16.04
N ARG A 269 -10.48 -5.19 -15.56
CA ARG A 269 -9.18 -5.87 -15.37
C ARG A 269 -9.28 -7.01 -14.37
N GLN A 270 -10.03 -6.83 -13.29
CA GLN A 270 -10.24 -7.90 -12.31
C GLN A 270 -11.10 -9.03 -12.89
N MET A 271 -12.12 -8.74 -13.71
CA MET A 271 -12.85 -9.77 -14.46
C MET A 271 -11.94 -10.53 -15.43
N GLU A 272 -11.11 -9.81 -16.19
CA GLU A 272 -10.10 -10.38 -17.09
C GLU A 272 -9.18 -11.36 -16.37
N LYS A 273 -8.68 -10.97 -15.19
CA LYS A 273 -7.83 -11.80 -14.34
C LYS A 273 -8.56 -13.07 -13.90
N CYS A 274 -9.79 -12.95 -13.41
CA CYS A 274 -10.61 -14.10 -13.00
C CYS A 274 -10.80 -15.10 -14.15
N PHE A 275 -11.12 -14.60 -15.33
CA PHE A 275 -11.31 -15.42 -16.54
C PHE A 275 -10.03 -16.10 -17.00
N ARG A 276 -8.90 -15.37 -17.11
CA ARG A 276 -7.63 -15.97 -17.50
C ARG A 276 -7.15 -17.04 -16.53
N LEU A 277 -7.26 -16.79 -15.23
CA LEU A 277 -6.95 -17.79 -14.21
C LEU A 277 -7.89 -19.00 -14.33
N PHE A 278 -9.18 -18.77 -14.56
CA PHE A 278 -10.13 -19.86 -14.78
C PHE A 278 -9.85 -20.64 -16.07
N ALA A 279 -9.26 -20.05 -17.10
CA ALA A 279 -8.92 -20.75 -18.34
C ALA A 279 -7.58 -21.51 -18.28
N THR A 280 -6.75 -21.26 -17.26
CA THR A 280 -5.41 -21.85 -17.16
C THR A 280 -5.47 -23.38 -16.91
N PRO A 281 -4.92 -24.25 -17.77
CA PRO A 281 -5.14 -25.70 -17.69
C PRO A 281 -4.81 -26.33 -16.33
N ASP A 282 -3.68 -25.94 -15.74
CA ASP A 282 -3.12 -26.54 -14.52
C ASP A 282 -3.81 -26.08 -13.23
N VAL A 283 -4.69 -25.08 -13.30
CA VAL A 283 -5.43 -24.57 -12.14
C VAL A 283 -6.56 -25.54 -11.78
N GLN A 284 -6.53 -26.09 -10.57
CA GLN A 284 -7.61 -26.93 -10.06
C GLN A 284 -8.88 -26.11 -9.77
N ARG A 285 -10.03 -26.67 -10.17
CA ARG A 285 -11.37 -26.07 -10.10
C ARG A 285 -12.35 -27.08 -9.52
N GLN A 286 -13.43 -26.60 -8.92
CA GLN A 286 -14.57 -27.37 -8.46
C GLN A 286 -15.82 -27.09 -9.32
N ALA A 287 -16.86 -27.89 -9.16
CA ALA A 287 -18.13 -27.68 -9.86
C ALA A 287 -18.75 -26.30 -9.55
N SER A 288 -18.68 -25.87 -8.28
CA SER A 288 -19.13 -24.55 -7.82
C SER A 288 -18.39 -23.40 -8.48
N ASP A 289 -17.12 -23.59 -8.85
CA ASP A 289 -16.32 -22.59 -9.56
C ASP A 289 -16.80 -22.37 -10.98
N CYS A 290 -17.25 -23.43 -11.65
CA CYS A 290 -17.81 -23.33 -13.00
C CYS A 290 -19.09 -22.48 -12.98
N LEU A 291 -19.95 -22.68 -11.97
CA LEU A 291 -21.16 -21.86 -11.79
C LEU A 291 -20.82 -20.40 -11.50
N LEU A 292 -19.82 -20.13 -10.64
CA LEU A 292 -19.38 -18.77 -10.39
C LEU A 292 -18.81 -18.12 -11.67
N ALA A 293 -17.95 -18.83 -12.41
CA ALA A 293 -17.37 -18.32 -13.65
C ALA A 293 -18.46 -18.01 -14.70
N LEU A 294 -19.50 -18.84 -14.79
CA LEU A 294 -20.68 -18.57 -15.62
C LEU A 294 -21.42 -17.31 -15.18
N ARG A 295 -21.68 -17.12 -13.88
CA ARG A 295 -22.30 -15.90 -13.35
C ARG A 295 -21.45 -14.67 -13.63
N GLN A 296 -20.13 -14.76 -13.43
CA GLN A 296 -19.19 -13.68 -13.75
C GLN A 296 -19.22 -13.33 -15.25
N ALA A 297 -19.31 -14.34 -16.13
CA ALA A 297 -19.40 -14.10 -17.57
C ALA A 297 -20.71 -13.42 -17.98
N HIS A 298 -21.85 -13.85 -17.43
CA HIS A 298 -23.14 -13.16 -17.64
C HIS A 298 -23.11 -11.73 -17.10
N LEU A 299 -22.53 -11.53 -15.91
CA LEU A 299 -22.34 -10.21 -15.32
C LEU A 299 -21.48 -9.31 -16.21
N CYS A 300 -20.37 -9.84 -16.72
CA CYS A 300 -19.45 -9.12 -17.59
C CYS A 300 -20.16 -8.69 -18.87
N VAL A 301 -20.82 -9.61 -19.58
CA VAL A 301 -21.52 -9.27 -20.84
C VAL A 301 -22.60 -8.20 -20.61
N GLY A 302 -23.43 -8.36 -19.58
CA GLY A 302 -24.46 -7.37 -19.28
C GLY A 302 -23.89 -6.00 -18.84
N TYR A 303 -22.74 -5.99 -18.15
CA TYR A 303 -22.07 -4.75 -17.76
C TYR A 303 -21.42 -4.05 -18.95
N LEU A 304 -20.80 -4.79 -19.87
CA LEU A 304 -20.21 -4.24 -21.11
C LEU A 304 -21.28 -3.62 -22.04
N GLU A 305 -22.53 -4.07 -21.92
CA GLU A 305 -23.68 -3.54 -22.68
C GLU A 305 -24.28 -2.27 -22.05
N SER A 306 -23.83 -1.86 -20.87
CA SER A 306 -24.35 -0.67 -20.20
C SER A 306 -23.86 0.62 -20.90
N PRO A 307 -24.73 1.65 -21.05
CA PRO A 307 -24.34 2.91 -21.67
C PRO A 307 -23.15 3.59 -20.98
N GLU A 308 -23.07 3.47 -19.65
CA GLU A 308 -22.00 4.06 -18.87
C GLU A 308 -20.64 3.44 -19.23
N VAL A 309 -20.58 2.12 -19.38
CA VAL A 309 -19.34 1.43 -19.73
C VAL A 309 -18.93 1.71 -21.18
N GLN A 310 -19.90 1.76 -22.09
CA GLN A 310 -19.64 2.07 -23.51
C GLN A 310 -19.08 3.48 -23.71
N GLN A 311 -19.47 4.44 -22.86
CA GLN A 311 -18.92 5.80 -22.88
C GLN A 311 -17.52 5.89 -22.26
N LEU A 312 -17.26 5.12 -21.20
CA LEU A 312 -16.02 5.24 -20.41
C LEU A 312 -14.84 4.46 -20.98
N CYS A 313 -15.08 3.40 -21.76
CA CYS A 313 -14.05 2.43 -22.14
C CYS A 313 -13.86 2.32 -23.66
N PRO A 314 -12.62 2.09 -24.15
CA PRO A 314 -12.36 1.87 -25.57
C PRO A 314 -13.03 0.60 -26.10
N THR A 315 -13.62 0.68 -27.30
CA THR A 315 -14.34 -0.44 -27.94
C THR A 315 -13.49 -1.71 -28.05
N GLY A 316 -12.20 -1.60 -28.34
CA GLY A 316 -11.30 -2.76 -28.45
C GLY A 316 -11.16 -3.55 -27.14
N LEU A 317 -11.13 -2.87 -25.99
CA LEU A 317 -11.10 -3.52 -24.68
C LEU A 317 -12.42 -4.27 -24.43
N LEU A 318 -13.54 -3.63 -24.75
CA LEU A 318 -14.89 -4.19 -24.55
C LEU A 318 -15.08 -5.46 -25.39
N GLU A 319 -14.68 -5.44 -26.67
CA GLU A 319 -14.76 -6.61 -27.54
C GLU A 319 -13.87 -7.77 -27.07
N GLN A 320 -12.64 -7.47 -26.64
CA GLN A 320 -11.72 -8.49 -26.14
C GLN A 320 -12.30 -9.19 -24.90
N LEU A 321 -12.86 -8.42 -23.96
CA LEU A 321 -13.48 -8.96 -22.77
C LEU A 321 -14.77 -9.71 -23.06
N LYS A 322 -15.60 -9.25 -24.01
CA LYS A 322 -16.79 -9.97 -24.45
C LYS A 322 -16.43 -11.33 -25.03
N ARG A 323 -15.42 -11.41 -25.91
CA ARG A 323 -14.92 -12.69 -26.46
C ARG A 323 -14.39 -13.61 -25.36
N LEU A 324 -13.64 -13.06 -24.39
CA LEU A 324 -13.14 -13.83 -23.26
C LEU A 324 -14.28 -14.38 -22.40
N ALA A 325 -15.27 -13.57 -22.06
CA ALA A 325 -16.44 -13.97 -21.28
C ALA A 325 -17.23 -15.10 -21.98
N GLU A 326 -17.46 -14.98 -23.28
CA GLU A 326 -18.11 -16.04 -24.07
C GLU A 326 -17.29 -17.34 -24.10
N GLY A 327 -15.97 -17.24 -24.26
CA GLY A 327 -15.07 -18.39 -24.15
C GLY A 327 -15.15 -19.08 -22.79
N ILE A 328 -15.24 -18.30 -21.70
CA ILE A 328 -15.40 -18.83 -20.34
C ILE A 328 -16.74 -19.52 -20.15
N LYS A 329 -17.83 -19.01 -20.72
CA LYS A 329 -19.12 -19.72 -20.68
C LYS A 329 -18.99 -21.12 -21.28
N ILE A 330 -18.35 -21.24 -22.43
CA ILE A 330 -18.13 -22.54 -23.09
C ILE A 330 -17.26 -23.47 -22.23
N ILE A 331 -16.13 -22.97 -21.72
CA ILE A 331 -15.20 -23.77 -20.89
C ILE A 331 -15.89 -24.23 -19.60
N ALA A 332 -16.54 -23.31 -18.89
CA ALA A 332 -17.19 -23.59 -17.62
C ALA A 332 -18.35 -24.60 -17.80
N SER A 333 -19.19 -24.45 -18.83
CA SER A 333 -20.25 -25.41 -19.13
C SER A 333 -19.68 -26.79 -19.46
N LYS A 334 -18.65 -26.88 -20.31
CA LYS A 334 -18.00 -28.17 -20.64
C LYS A 334 -17.39 -28.84 -19.41
N LEU A 335 -16.71 -28.08 -18.54
CA LEU A 335 -16.17 -28.62 -17.29
C LEU A 335 -17.30 -29.11 -16.37
N PHE A 336 -18.38 -28.34 -16.24
CA PHE A 336 -19.51 -28.70 -15.39
C PHE A 336 -20.19 -29.99 -15.84
N LEU A 337 -20.47 -30.13 -17.13
CA LEU A 337 -21.11 -31.32 -17.71
C LEU A 337 -20.15 -32.53 -17.72
N HIS A 338 -18.99 -32.40 -18.36
CA HIS A 338 -18.15 -33.56 -18.69
C HIS A 338 -17.24 -33.99 -17.55
N ARG A 339 -16.73 -33.06 -16.73
CA ARG A 339 -15.82 -33.38 -15.62
C ARG A 339 -16.56 -33.67 -14.34
N PHE A 340 -17.68 -32.98 -14.08
CA PHE A 340 -18.42 -33.11 -12.83
C PHE A 340 -19.74 -33.88 -12.96
N GLY A 341 -20.13 -34.31 -14.17
CA GLY A 341 -21.28 -35.18 -14.40
C GLY A 341 -22.63 -34.53 -14.07
N LYS A 342 -22.74 -33.21 -14.28
CA LYS A 342 -23.92 -32.40 -13.98
C LYS A 342 -24.79 -32.17 -15.22
N THR A 343 -26.04 -31.71 -15.05
CA THR A 343 -26.99 -31.52 -16.17
C THR A 343 -27.03 -30.07 -16.67
N GLU A 344 -27.49 -29.87 -17.92
CA GLU A 344 -27.70 -28.53 -18.49
C GLU A 344 -28.75 -27.72 -17.72
N SER A 345 -29.80 -28.39 -17.19
CA SER A 345 -30.82 -27.73 -16.37
C SER A 345 -30.26 -27.14 -15.07
N GLU A 346 -29.24 -27.77 -14.48
CA GLU A 346 -28.53 -27.23 -13.31
C GLU A 346 -27.70 -26.00 -13.67
N ILE A 347 -27.17 -25.91 -14.90
CA ILE A 347 -26.45 -24.73 -15.41
C ILE A 347 -27.42 -23.57 -15.62
N ASP A 348 -28.55 -23.79 -16.28
CA ASP A 348 -29.48 -22.74 -16.67
C ASP A 348 -30.18 -22.07 -15.48
N SER A 349 -30.41 -22.84 -14.42
CA SER A 349 -30.97 -22.32 -13.17
C SER A 349 -29.92 -21.61 -12.33
N ALA A 350 -28.72 -22.20 -12.20
CA ALA A 350 -27.70 -21.67 -11.30
C ALA A 350 -26.84 -20.54 -11.89
N SER A 351 -26.74 -20.39 -13.22
CA SER A 351 -25.92 -19.35 -13.86
C SER A 351 -26.58 -17.97 -13.92
N ARG A 352 -27.89 -17.88 -13.62
CA ARG A 352 -28.65 -16.62 -13.63
C ARG A 352 -28.16 -15.65 -12.57
N LEU A 353 -28.16 -14.37 -12.93
CA LEU A 353 -27.93 -13.27 -11.99
C LEU A 353 -29.22 -13.00 -11.22
N LEU A 354 -29.42 -13.73 -10.12
CA LEU A 354 -30.59 -13.61 -9.25
C LEU A 354 -30.24 -13.03 -7.90
N CYS A 355 -31.18 -12.33 -7.29
CA CYS A 355 -31.09 -11.79 -5.96
C CYS A 355 -31.08 -12.96 -4.96
N PRO A 356 -30.08 -13.06 -4.07
CA PRO A 356 -30.02 -14.17 -3.11
C PRO A 356 -31.13 -14.09 -2.04
N ILE A 357 -31.84 -12.96 -1.93
CA ILE A 357 -32.92 -12.76 -0.95
C ILE A 357 -34.29 -13.15 -1.54
N CYS A 358 -34.64 -12.62 -2.71
CA CYS A 358 -35.98 -12.78 -3.30
C CYS A 358 -36.02 -13.57 -4.61
N GLY A 359 -34.87 -13.96 -5.17
CA GLY A 359 -34.81 -14.72 -6.43
C GLY A 359 -35.10 -13.92 -7.70
N GLU A 360 -35.40 -12.62 -7.60
CA GLU A 360 -35.59 -11.75 -8.77
C GLU A 360 -34.29 -11.51 -9.54
N SER A 361 -34.41 -11.21 -10.84
CA SER A 361 -33.28 -10.78 -11.66
C SER A 361 -32.62 -9.52 -11.10
N ILE A 362 -31.28 -9.52 -11.06
CA ILE A 362 -30.49 -8.35 -10.65
C ILE A 362 -29.89 -7.64 -11.85
N ARG A 363 -29.75 -6.32 -11.73
CA ARG A 363 -29.06 -5.52 -12.76
C ARG A 363 -27.57 -5.90 -12.82
N PRO A 364 -26.98 -6.06 -14.02
CA PRO A 364 -25.55 -6.31 -14.17
C PRO A 364 -24.73 -5.09 -13.70
N ASN A 365 -24.12 -5.18 -12.53
CA ASN A 365 -23.19 -4.20 -12.00
C ASN A 365 -22.13 -4.92 -11.15
N PRO A 366 -20.83 -4.66 -11.33
CA PRO A 366 -19.77 -5.36 -10.61
C PRO A 366 -19.63 -4.95 -9.13
N PHE A 367 -20.19 -3.81 -8.75
CA PHE A 367 -20.03 -3.24 -7.41
C PHE A 367 -21.19 -3.61 -6.48
N SER A 368 -22.40 -3.71 -7.02
CA SER A 368 -23.60 -4.04 -6.24
C SER A 368 -24.56 -4.93 -7.01
N SER A 369 -25.42 -5.63 -6.29
CA SER A 369 -26.55 -6.38 -6.81
C SER A 369 -27.82 -5.67 -6.36
N SER A 370 -28.56 -5.10 -7.30
CA SER A 370 -29.86 -4.46 -7.05
C SER A 370 -30.98 -5.20 -7.77
N CYS A 371 -32.06 -5.51 -7.05
CA CYS A 371 -33.28 -6.13 -7.60
C CYS A 371 -34.48 -5.16 -7.59
N LEU A 372 -35.59 -5.54 -8.23
CA LEU A 372 -36.78 -4.70 -8.33
C LEU A 372 -37.51 -4.57 -6.99
N SER A 373 -37.42 -5.58 -6.11
CA SER A 373 -37.90 -5.48 -4.73
C SER A 373 -37.10 -4.54 -3.83
N GLY A 374 -36.05 -3.87 -4.33
CA GLY A 374 -35.28 -2.87 -3.58
C GLY A 374 -34.12 -3.40 -2.73
N HIS A 375 -33.82 -4.71 -2.78
CA HIS A 375 -32.63 -5.25 -2.12
C HIS A 375 -31.36 -4.77 -2.81
N ILE A 376 -30.41 -4.23 -2.05
CA ILE A 376 -29.08 -3.81 -2.52
C ILE A 376 -28.02 -4.54 -1.71
N LEU A 377 -27.22 -5.36 -2.38
CA LEU A 377 -26.13 -6.11 -1.76
C LEU A 377 -24.79 -5.72 -2.39
N PRO A 378 -23.73 -5.44 -1.60
CA PRO A 378 -22.41 -5.25 -2.16
C PRO A 378 -21.91 -6.55 -2.80
N ARG A 379 -21.11 -6.44 -3.85
CA ARG A 379 -20.41 -7.58 -4.45
C ARG A 379 -18.98 -7.66 -3.98
N CYS A 380 -18.49 -8.89 -3.85
CA CYS A 380 -17.10 -9.19 -3.57
C CYS A 380 -16.20 -8.59 -4.66
N SER A 381 -15.26 -7.75 -4.27
CA SER A 381 -14.33 -7.11 -5.21
C SER A 381 -13.34 -8.07 -5.86
N ASP A 382 -13.18 -9.30 -5.35
CA ASP A 382 -12.31 -10.32 -5.96
C ASP A 382 -13.04 -11.18 -6.99
N CYS A 383 -14.27 -11.61 -6.68
CA CYS A 383 -15.01 -12.60 -7.45
C CYS A 383 -16.40 -12.16 -7.92
N PHE A 384 -16.81 -10.93 -7.62
CA PHE A 384 -18.10 -10.34 -8.00
C PHE A 384 -19.35 -11.09 -7.52
N GLU A 385 -19.19 -12.04 -6.59
CA GLU A 385 -20.29 -12.72 -5.93
C GLU A 385 -21.01 -11.76 -4.97
N PRO A 386 -22.35 -11.76 -4.88
CA PRO A 386 -23.05 -10.97 -3.87
C PRO A 386 -22.60 -11.38 -2.47
N CYS A 387 -22.23 -10.41 -1.63
CA CYS A 387 -21.86 -10.66 -0.24
C CYS A 387 -23.15 -10.81 0.59
N THR A 388 -23.49 -12.05 0.96
CA THR A 388 -24.65 -12.38 1.80
C THR A 388 -24.29 -12.68 3.25
N ASP A 389 -23.02 -12.93 3.53
CA ASP A 389 -22.53 -13.29 4.87
C ASP A 389 -22.31 -12.04 5.74
N THR A 390 -22.45 -12.21 7.06
CA THR A 390 -22.18 -11.16 8.06
C THR A 390 -20.69 -10.93 8.32
N SER A 391 -19.82 -11.76 7.75
CA SER A 391 -18.36 -11.68 7.92
C SER A 391 -17.68 -11.51 6.57
N PHE A 392 -17.03 -10.36 6.37
CA PHE A 392 -16.30 -10.06 5.14
C PHE A 392 -15.04 -9.24 5.44
N TYR A 393 -14.11 -9.24 4.49
CA TYR A 393 -13.00 -8.29 4.48
C TYR A 393 -13.44 -6.99 3.84
N GLU A 394 -13.02 -5.84 4.38
CA GLU A 394 -13.27 -4.51 3.82
C GLU A 394 -11.95 -3.79 3.52
N CYS A 395 -11.86 -3.15 2.36
CA CYS A 395 -10.75 -2.23 2.07
C CYS A 395 -10.90 -0.94 2.89
N SER A 396 -9.87 -0.57 3.66
CA SER A 396 -9.89 0.64 4.48
C SER A 396 -10.09 1.92 3.67
N GLU A 397 -9.63 1.94 2.40
CA GLU A 397 -9.70 3.13 1.55
C GLU A 397 -10.98 3.25 0.73
N CYS A 398 -11.37 2.19 0.00
CA CYS A 398 -12.50 2.26 -0.93
C CYS A 398 -13.78 1.56 -0.41
N LYS A 399 -13.74 0.98 0.79
CA LYS A 399 -14.89 0.29 1.42
C LYS A 399 -15.46 -0.88 0.62
N ARG A 400 -14.76 -1.33 -0.42
CA ARG A 400 -15.13 -2.52 -1.17
C ARG A 400 -14.90 -3.76 -0.32
N THR A 401 -15.89 -4.65 -0.37
CA THR A 401 -15.91 -5.88 0.42
C THR A 401 -15.26 -7.03 -0.35
N ALA A 402 -14.82 -8.05 0.38
CA ALA A 402 -14.40 -9.33 -0.16
C ALA A 402 -14.82 -10.45 0.79
N ILE A 403 -15.31 -11.55 0.23
CA ILE A 403 -15.81 -12.68 1.01
C ILE A 403 -14.65 -13.33 1.77
N ILE A 404 -14.87 -13.66 3.05
CA ILE A 404 -13.89 -14.42 3.83
C ILE A 404 -14.02 -15.90 3.45
N THR A 405 -13.00 -16.44 2.80
CA THR A 405 -12.87 -17.89 2.57
C THR A 405 -12.32 -18.56 3.83
N ILE A 406 -13.22 -18.83 4.80
CA ILE A 406 -12.87 -19.31 6.16
C ILE A 406 -12.17 -20.69 6.13
N ASN A 407 -12.34 -21.48 5.07
CA ASN A 407 -11.82 -22.84 4.99
C ASN A 407 -10.93 -23.06 3.76
N LEU A 408 -9.68 -22.57 3.82
CA LEU A 408 -8.67 -22.69 2.75
C LEU A 408 -8.46 -24.15 2.28
N ALA A 409 -8.67 -25.14 3.15
CA ALA A 409 -8.52 -26.56 2.80
C ALA A 409 -9.64 -27.09 1.88
N ARG A 410 -10.77 -26.39 1.78
CA ARG A 410 -11.90 -26.73 0.89
C ARG A 410 -12.00 -25.83 -0.33
N CYS A 411 -11.22 -24.76 -0.40
CA CYS A 411 -11.20 -23.86 -1.56
C CYS A 411 -10.39 -24.48 -2.71
N SER A 412 -10.89 -24.31 -3.93
CA SER A 412 -10.13 -24.66 -5.12
C SER A 412 -8.92 -23.74 -5.29
N GLN A 413 -7.91 -24.21 -6.04
CA GLN A 413 -6.75 -23.39 -6.39
C GLN A 413 -7.18 -22.10 -7.11
N TRP A 414 -8.20 -22.16 -7.96
CA TRP A 414 -8.75 -20.96 -8.62
C TRP A 414 -9.31 -19.95 -7.61
N ARG A 415 -10.15 -20.39 -6.66
CA ARG A 415 -10.71 -19.53 -5.60
C ARG A 415 -9.59 -18.90 -4.76
N THR A 416 -8.59 -19.68 -4.36
CA THR A 416 -7.45 -19.17 -3.60
C THR A 416 -6.60 -18.18 -4.40
N ALA A 417 -6.48 -18.35 -5.71
CA ALA A 417 -5.70 -17.45 -6.57
C ALA A 417 -6.41 -16.12 -6.87
N ILE A 418 -7.74 -16.10 -6.94
CA ILE A 418 -8.51 -14.85 -7.12
C ILE A 418 -8.71 -14.10 -5.79
N SER A 419 -8.86 -14.82 -4.68
CA SER A 419 -8.99 -14.24 -3.35
C SER A 419 -7.69 -13.62 -2.89
N SER A 420 -7.70 -12.31 -2.67
CA SER A 420 -6.51 -11.55 -2.28
C SER A 420 -6.68 -10.96 -0.88
N ARG A 421 -5.58 -10.89 -0.12
CA ARG A 421 -5.55 -10.07 1.11
C ARG A 421 -5.55 -8.57 0.82
N PHE A 422 -5.23 -8.19 -0.42
CA PHE A 422 -5.15 -6.82 -0.90
C PHE A 422 -6.30 -6.52 -1.86
N CYS A 423 -6.88 -5.33 -1.74
CA CYS A 423 -7.94 -4.86 -2.63
C CYS A 423 -7.43 -4.71 -4.08
N PRO A 424 -8.07 -5.28 -5.11
CA PRO A 424 -7.63 -5.17 -6.50
C PRO A 424 -7.75 -3.74 -7.05
N PHE A 425 -8.51 -2.87 -6.38
CA PHE A 425 -8.69 -1.48 -6.78
C PHE A 425 -7.71 -0.53 -6.11
N CYS A 426 -7.14 -0.91 -4.97
CA CYS A 426 -6.30 -0.02 -4.16
C CYS A 426 -4.94 -0.63 -3.82
N ASP A 427 -4.70 -1.93 -4.01
CA ASP A 427 -3.49 -2.64 -3.53
C ASP A 427 -3.17 -2.39 -2.03
N ILE A 428 -4.21 -2.20 -1.23
CA ILE A 428 -4.13 -1.99 0.22
C ILE A 428 -4.70 -3.20 0.95
N PRO A 429 -4.10 -3.62 2.09
CA PRO A 429 -4.62 -4.69 2.91
C PRO A 429 -6.09 -4.46 3.29
N ARG A 430 -6.88 -5.52 3.22
CA ARG A 430 -8.25 -5.50 3.75
C ARG A 430 -8.26 -5.88 5.22
N VAL A 431 -9.16 -5.26 5.97
CA VAL A 431 -9.40 -5.57 7.39
C VAL A 431 -10.65 -6.44 7.53
N PRO A 432 -10.66 -7.43 8.42
CA PRO A 432 -11.86 -8.21 8.68
C PRO A 432 -12.91 -7.32 9.37
N VAL A 433 -14.16 -7.43 8.94
CA VAL A 433 -15.32 -6.79 9.55
C VAL A 433 -16.29 -7.89 9.98
N TYR A 434 -16.69 -7.85 11.24
CA TYR A 434 -17.64 -8.78 11.86
C TYR A 434 -18.85 -7.98 12.31
N PHE A 435 -20.03 -8.35 11.81
CA PHE A 435 -21.32 -7.78 12.23
C PHE A 435 -22.05 -8.70 13.19
#